data_AF-A0A1B9Y937-F1
#
_entry.id   AF-A0A1B9Y937-F1
#
_cell.length_a   1.000
_cell.length_b   1.000
_cell.length_c   1.000
_cell.angle_alpha   90.00
_cell.angle_beta   90.00
_cell.angle_gamma   90.00
#
_symmetry.space_group_name_H-M   'P 1'
#
loop_
_entity.id
_entity.type
_entity.pdbx_description
1 polymer ?
#
loop_
_entity_poly.entity_id
_entity_poly.type
_entity_poly.pdbx_seq_one_letter_code
_entity_poly.pdbx_strand_id
1 'polypeptide(L)'
;MVLTNNKKEEISHNFPVSREQFFTAKEAVNLLEGRSVKIEFVNPKNNQTEPAFVQFNFNEPKTDKGNYYFQNFYKNYGVDTAKIVEKSNLLFDNPEWKENSIKSLEKGNIVKVKYKENDQVIEAEAVLDPQNRNLKLYDNEMNRINTNKPLEGLEQDNSHDKANIREQSIKR
;
A
#
# COMPACT_ATOMS: atom_id res chain seq x y z
N MET A 1 18.24 -4.49 -4.57
CA MET A 1 18.22 -3.29 -3.70
C MET A 1 18.31 -3.75 -2.26
N VAL A 2 19.08 -3.05 -1.43
CA VAL A 2 19.22 -3.33 0.01
C VAL A 2 18.85 -2.06 0.78
N LEU A 3 18.06 -2.22 1.83
CA LEU A 3 17.69 -1.17 2.77
C LEU A 3 18.07 -1.63 4.18
N THR A 4 18.70 -0.76 4.96
CA THR A 4 18.94 -1.00 6.39
C THR A 4 17.84 -0.31 7.18
N ASN A 5 17.05 -1.06 7.94
CA ASN A 5 15.98 -0.48 8.75
C ASN A 5 16.53 0.15 10.06
N ASN A 6 15.65 0.80 10.83
CA ASN A 6 16.01 1.44 12.11
C ASN A 6 16.57 0.46 13.16
N LYS A 7 16.33 -0.84 13.01
CA LYS A 7 16.86 -1.91 13.86
C LYS A 7 18.21 -2.45 13.37
N LYS A 8 18.82 -1.81 12.35
CA LYS A 8 20.06 -2.24 11.69
C LYS A 8 19.95 -3.60 10.97
N GLU A 9 18.73 -4.02 10.63
CA GLU A 9 18.50 -5.23 9.84
C GLU A 9 18.55 -4.88 8.35
N GLU A 10 19.23 -5.71 7.56
CA GLU A 10 19.28 -5.56 6.11
C GLU A 10 18.09 -6.27 5.45
N ILE A 11 17.24 -5.48 4.80
CA ILE A 11 16.13 -5.95 3.98
C ILE A 11 16.57 -5.86 2.52
N SER A 12 16.64 -7.00 1.85
CA SER A 12 17.07 -7.10 0.45
C SER A 12 16.00 -7.74 -0.44
N HIS A 13 15.84 -7.16 -1.63
CA HIS A 13 14.99 -7.69 -2.70
C HIS A 13 15.60 -7.35 -4.07
N ASN A 14 15.56 -8.31 -4.99
CA ASN A 14 15.97 -8.10 -6.38
C ASN A 14 14.76 -7.75 -7.23
N PHE A 15 14.67 -6.49 -7.65
CA PHE A 15 13.61 -6.02 -8.53
C PHE A 15 13.98 -6.36 -9.98
N PRO A 16 13.28 -7.30 -10.64
CA PRO A 16 13.56 -7.60 -12.03
C PRO A 16 13.22 -6.39 -12.90
N VAL A 17 14.18 -5.96 -13.72
CA VAL A 17 13.92 -4.93 -14.73
C VAL A 17 13.28 -5.64 -15.93
N SER A 18 11.95 -5.69 -15.96
CA SER A 18 11.18 -6.25 -17.07
C SER A 18 10.48 -5.12 -17.83
N ARG A 19 10.17 -5.32 -19.11
CA ARG A 19 9.43 -4.31 -19.91
C ARG A 19 8.00 -4.05 -19.42
N GLU A 20 7.48 -4.90 -18.54
CA GLU A 20 6.07 -4.93 -18.16
C GLU A 20 5.82 -4.40 -16.74
N GLN A 21 6.83 -4.42 -15.86
CA GLN A 21 6.75 -3.87 -14.51
C GLN A 21 8.06 -3.18 -14.13
N PHE A 22 7.97 -1.86 -13.93
CA PHE A 22 9.07 -1.02 -13.47
C PHE A 22 8.69 -0.37 -12.15
N PHE A 23 9.55 -0.56 -11.14
CA PHE A 23 9.50 0.23 -9.91
C PHE A 23 10.58 1.29 -9.96
N THR A 24 10.22 2.53 -9.68
CA THR A 24 11.22 3.55 -9.38
C THR A 24 11.98 3.18 -8.11
N ALA A 25 13.18 3.74 -7.93
CA ALA A 25 13.94 3.52 -6.69
C ALA A 25 13.13 3.90 -5.44
N LYS A 26 12.30 4.95 -5.51
CA LYS A 26 11.45 5.38 -4.40
C LYS A 26 10.35 4.35 -4.10
N GLU A 27 9.69 3.82 -5.11
CA GLU A 27 8.67 2.78 -4.95
C GLU A 27 9.27 1.48 -4.40
N ALA A 28 10.49 1.13 -4.84
CA ALA A 28 11.23 0.00 -4.30
C ALA A 28 11.55 0.17 -2.80
N VAL A 29 11.96 1.36 -2.35
CA VAL A 29 12.12 1.68 -0.91
C VAL A 29 10.78 1.55 -0.20
N ASN A 30 9.71 2.13 -0.76
CA ASN A 30 8.38 2.06 -0.16
C ASN A 30 7.95 0.60 0.06
N LEU A 31 8.18 -0.29 -0.91
CA LEU A 31 7.91 -1.73 -0.78
C LEU A 31 8.77 -2.42 0.29
N LEU A 32 10.07 -2.12 0.33
CA LEU A 32 10.99 -2.68 1.33
C LEU A 32 10.64 -2.25 2.76
N GLU A 33 10.05 -1.07 2.92
CA GLU A 33 9.49 -0.59 4.19
C GLU A 33 8.08 -1.15 4.48
N GLY A 34 7.55 -2.01 3.60
CA GLY A 34 6.25 -2.63 3.74
C GLY A 34 5.06 -1.75 3.42
N ARG A 35 5.25 -0.73 2.61
CA ARG A 35 4.17 0.11 2.05
C ARG A 35 3.72 -0.47 0.71
N SER A 36 2.49 -0.21 0.30
CA SER A 36 1.95 -0.71 -0.97
C SER A 36 2.18 0.28 -2.10
N VAL A 37 2.41 -0.22 -3.31
CA VAL A 37 2.58 0.59 -4.53
C VAL A 37 1.55 0.16 -5.58
N LYS A 38 0.91 1.14 -6.21
CA LYS A 38 0.04 0.92 -7.38
C LYS A 38 0.89 0.63 -8.59
N ILE A 39 0.55 -0.43 -9.28
CA ILE A 39 1.19 -0.87 -10.52
C ILE A 39 0.14 -1.04 -11.60
N GLU A 40 0.62 -1.13 -12.83
CA GLU A 40 -0.12 -1.64 -13.96
C GLU A 40 0.46 -3.01 -14.33
N PHE A 41 -0.41 -3.98 -14.65
CA PHE A 41 0.02 -5.30 -15.11
C PHE A 41 -0.82 -5.72 -16.31
N VAL A 42 -0.23 -6.51 -17.20
CA VAL A 42 -0.98 -7.13 -18.30
C VAL A 42 -1.70 -8.36 -17.74
N ASN A 43 -3.02 -8.32 -17.73
CA ASN A 43 -3.82 -9.45 -17.27
C ASN A 43 -3.75 -10.59 -18.31
N PRO A 44 -3.20 -11.76 -17.97
CA PRO A 44 -2.98 -12.84 -18.93
C PRO A 44 -4.29 -13.45 -19.45
N LYS A 45 -5.43 -13.22 -18.76
CA LYS A 45 -6.74 -13.76 -19.15
C LYS A 45 -7.38 -12.97 -20.31
N ASN A 46 -7.11 -11.67 -20.41
CA ASN A 46 -7.73 -10.79 -21.42
C ASN A 46 -6.72 -9.93 -22.21
N ASN A 47 -5.42 -10.02 -21.87
CA ASN A 47 -4.32 -9.26 -22.43
C ASN A 47 -4.49 -7.73 -22.34
N GLN A 48 -5.25 -7.25 -21.34
CA GLN A 48 -5.45 -5.83 -21.06
C GLN A 48 -4.58 -5.39 -19.89
N THR A 49 -4.08 -4.16 -19.97
CA THR A 49 -3.41 -3.51 -18.85
C THR A 49 -4.44 -3.12 -17.79
N GLU A 50 -4.28 -3.63 -16.58
CA GLU A 50 -5.16 -3.36 -15.45
C GLU A 50 -4.36 -2.83 -14.24
N PRO A 51 -4.95 -1.93 -13.42
CA PRO A 51 -4.30 -1.46 -12.21
C PRO A 51 -4.41 -2.49 -11.08
N ALA A 52 -3.39 -2.57 -10.25
CA ALA A 52 -3.37 -3.33 -9.00
C ALA A 52 -2.53 -2.61 -7.95
N PHE A 53 -2.70 -2.97 -6.68
CA PHE A 53 -1.73 -2.62 -5.64
C PHE A 53 -0.90 -3.84 -5.28
N VAL A 54 0.39 -3.63 -5.02
CA VAL A 54 1.30 -4.67 -4.57
C VAL A 54 2.03 -4.27 -3.29
N GLN A 55 2.32 -5.25 -2.45
CA GLN A 55 3.07 -5.10 -1.20
C GLN A 55 3.90 -6.36 -0.99
N PHE A 56 5.05 -6.28 -0.30
CA PHE A 56 5.76 -7.48 0.10
C PHE A 56 5.05 -8.21 1.25
N ASN A 57 4.92 -9.52 1.12
CA ASN A 57 4.45 -10.38 2.19
C ASN A 57 5.64 -10.82 3.04
N PHE A 58 5.85 -10.13 4.17
CA PHE A 58 6.90 -10.46 5.13
C PHE A 58 6.54 -11.62 6.07
N ASN A 59 5.28 -12.10 6.05
CA ASN A 59 4.85 -13.23 6.86
C ASN A 59 5.25 -14.57 6.23
N GLU A 60 5.56 -14.58 4.94
CA GLU A 60 6.02 -15.76 4.21
C GLU A 60 7.56 -15.81 4.18
N PRO A 61 8.16 -17.01 4.19
CA PRO A 61 9.58 -17.15 3.95
C PRO A 61 9.95 -16.61 2.57
N LYS A 62 11.18 -16.10 2.45
CA LYS A 62 11.73 -15.69 1.15
C LYS A 62 11.76 -16.86 0.18
N THR A 63 11.66 -16.56 -1.11
CA THR A 63 11.87 -17.54 -2.18
C THR A 63 13.30 -18.12 -2.11
N ASP A 64 13.54 -19.23 -2.81
CA ASP A 64 14.88 -19.83 -2.95
C ASP A 64 15.93 -18.85 -3.50
N LYS A 65 15.49 -17.78 -4.18
CA LYS A 65 16.35 -16.72 -4.73
C LYS A 65 16.52 -15.54 -3.76
N GLY A 66 16.04 -15.64 -2.52
CA GLY A 66 16.16 -14.62 -1.48
C GLY A 66 15.20 -13.42 -1.64
N ASN A 67 14.15 -13.55 -2.45
CA ASN A 67 13.17 -12.48 -2.69
C ASN A 67 11.91 -12.65 -1.84
N TYR A 68 11.25 -11.54 -1.52
CA TYR A 68 9.91 -11.55 -0.92
C TYR A 68 8.84 -11.88 -1.98
N TYR A 69 7.78 -12.56 -1.55
CA TYR A 69 6.58 -12.71 -2.36
C TYR A 69 5.77 -11.42 -2.38
N PHE A 70 5.11 -11.14 -3.51
CA PHE A 70 4.14 -10.05 -3.58
C PHE A 70 2.76 -10.52 -3.12
N GLN A 71 2.11 -9.72 -2.29
CA GLN A 71 0.68 -9.72 -2.10
C GLN A 71 0.06 -8.73 -3.09
N ASN A 72 -0.86 -9.21 -3.93
CA ASN A 72 -1.50 -8.42 -4.98
C ASN A 72 -2.97 -8.14 -4.64
N PHE A 73 -3.37 -6.88 -4.79
CA PHE A 73 -4.75 -6.41 -4.63
C PHE A 73 -5.26 -5.93 -5.99
N TYR A 74 -5.86 -6.85 -6.74
CA TYR A 74 -6.43 -6.57 -8.06
C TYR A 74 -7.73 -5.77 -7.95
N LYS A 75 -8.23 -5.27 -9.09
CA LYS A 75 -9.44 -4.43 -9.17
C LYS A 75 -10.65 -5.02 -8.43
N ASN A 76 -10.86 -6.34 -8.48
CA ASN A 76 -11.96 -7.01 -7.79
C ASN A 76 -11.85 -7.01 -6.26
N TYR A 77 -10.66 -6.74 -5.70
CA TYR A 77 -10.47 -6.54 -4.26
C TYR A 77 -11.12 -5.24 -3.74
N GLY A 78 -11.32 -4.26 -4.64
CA GLY A 78 -12.02 -3.02 -4.32
C GLY A 78 -11.19 -1.97 -3.57
N VAL A 79 -9.86 -1.94 -3.74
CA VAL A 79 -9.03 -0.83 -3.25
C VAL A 79 -9.26 0.40 -4.13
N ASP A 80 -9.80 1.47 -3.53
CA ASP A 80 -10.04 2.75 -4.19
C ASP A 80 -9.52 3.87 -3.29
N THR A 81 -8.30 4.33 -3.57
CA THR A 81 -7.60 5.32 -2.74
C THR A 81 -8.39 6.62 -2.61
N ALA A 82 -9.10 7.06 -3.65
CA ALA A 82 -9.91 8.27 -3.60
C ALA A 82 -11.07 8.12 -2.62
N LYS A 83 -11.80 7.00 -2.68
CA LYS A 83 -12.88 6.70 -1.72
C LYS A 83 -12.37 6.52 -0.30
N ILE A 84 -11.20 5.90 -0.13
CA ILE A 84 -10.56 5.73 1.17
C ILE A 84 -10.23 7.10 1.77
N VAL A 85 -9.62 8.00 0.99
CA VAL A 85 -9.30 9.36 1.43
C VAL A 85 -10.57 10.14 1.77
N GLU A 86 -11.65 10.00 0.99
CA GLU A 86 -12.93 10.64 1.28
C GLU A 86 -13.56 10.19 2.60
N LYS A 87 -13.48 8.90 2.91
CA LYS A 87 -14.02 8.34 4.17
C LYS A 87 -13.12 8.59 5.38
N SER A 88 -11.87 9.00 5.17
CA SER A 88 -10.87 9.15 6.23
C SER A 88 -10.98 10.46 7.04
N ASN A 89 -11.95 11.33 6.73
CA ASN A 89 -12.17 12.62 7.41
C ASN A 89 -10.91 13.51 7.47
N LEU A 90 -10.00 13.34 6.50
CA LEU A 90 -8.83 14.19 6.36
C LEU A 90 -9.23 15.58 5.86
N LEU A 91 -8.56 16.58 6.40
CA LEU A 91 -8.71 17.97 6.01
C LEU A 91 -7.74 18.27 4.86
N PHE A 92 -8.30 18.79 3.76
CA PHE A 92 -7.53 19.27 2.62
C PHE A 92 -7.79 20.77 2.40
N ASP A 93 -6.73 21.56 2.34
CA ASP A 93 -6.78 23.01 2.10
C ASP A 93 -7.35 23.35 0.71
N ASN A 94 -7.07 22.51 -0.29
CA ASN A 94 -7.58 22.66 -1.64
C ASN A 94 -7.70 21.31 -2.37
N PRO A 95 -8.48 21.24 -3.47
CA PRO A 95 -8.67 20.00 -4.24
C PRO A 95 -7.39 19.46 -4.88
N GLU A 96 -6.47 20.33 -5.30
CA GLU A 96 -5.20 19.92 -5.92
C GLU A 96 -4.33 19.15 -4.93
N TRP A 97 -4.26 19.60 -3.68
CA TRP A 97 -3.53 18.91 -2.62
C TRP A 97 -4.17 17.56 -2.29
N LYS A 98 -5.51 17.45 -2.31
CA LYS A 98 -6.20 16.15 -2.18
C LYS A 98 -5.80 15.19 -3.30
N GLU A 99 -5.81 15.64 -4.55
CA GLU A 99 -5.43 14.80 -5.70
C GLU A 99 -3.96 14.36 -5.63
N ASN A 100 -3.06 15.28 -5.30
CA ASN A 100 -1.64 15.00 -5.11
C ASN A 100 -1.41 14.01 -3.97
N SER A 101 -2.17 14.14 -2.87
CA SER A 101 -2.13 13.22 -1.74
C SER A 101 -2.56 11.81 -2.15
N ILE A 102 -3.65 11.69 -2.91
CA ILE A 102 -4.12 10.40 -3.46
C ILE A 102 -3.02 9.76 -4.32
N LYS A 103 -2.46 10.50 -5.29
CA LYS A 103 -1.37 9.98 -6.16
C LYS A 103 -0.12 9.59 -5.36
N SER A 104 0.20 10.35 -4.30
CA SER A 104 1.35 10.08 -3.44
C SER A 104 1.15 8.79 -2.63
N LEU A 105 -0.04 8.61 -2.06
CA LEU A 105 -0.45 7.38 -1.36
C LEU A 105 -0.45 6.17 -2.31
N GLU A 106 -0.92 6.34 -3.55
CA GLU A 106 -0.88 5.28 -4.56
C GLU A 106 0.55 4.84 -4.90
N LYS A 107 1.53 5.74 -4.82
CA LYS A 107 2.96 5.41 -4.98
C LYS A 107 3.60 4.83 -3.72
N GLY A 108 2.82 4.60 -2.67
CA GLY A 108 3.29 4.10 -1.38
C GLY A 108 4.03 5.13 -0.54
N ASN A 109 3.95 6.42 -0.86
CA ASN A 109 4.58 7.47 -0.05
C ASN A 109 3.81 7.69 1.26
N ILE A 110 4.53 8.21 2.25
CA ILE A 110 3.95 8.81 3.45
C ILE A 110 3.47 10.22 3.10
N VAL A 111 2.23 10.56 3.47
CA VAL A 111 1.64 11.88 3.22
C VAL A 111 1.32 12.55 4.55
N LYS A 112 1.82 13.76 4.77
CA LYS A 112 1.41 14.57 5.92
C LYS A 112 -0.01 15.06 5.72
N VAL A 113 -0.86 14.83 6.70
CA VAL A 113 -2.29 15.13 6.64
C VAL A 113 -2.76 15.75 7.95
N LYS A 114 -3.93 16.37 7.92
CA LYS A 114 -4.63 16.89 9.10
C LYS A 114 -5.97 16.19 9.22
N TYR A 115 -6.44 15.94 10.44
CA TYR A 115 -7.80 15.46 10.68
C TYR A 115 -8.39 16.12 11.92
N LYS A 116 -9.71 16.09 12.05
CA LYS A 116 -10.39 16.60 13.25
C LYS A 116 -10.69 15.47 14.21
N GLU A 117 -10.30 15.64 15.46
CA GLU A 117 -10.70 14.79 16.58
C GLU A 117 -11.04 15.68 17.77
N ASN A 118 -12.24 15.51 18.34
CA ASN A 118 -12.74 16.30 19.48
C ASN A 118 -12.57 17.83 19.29
N ASP A 119 -12.95 18.32 18.11
CA ASP A 119 -12.80 19.73 17.68
C ASP A 119 -11.37 20.28 17.59
N GLN A 120 -10.35 19.43 17.79
CA GLN A 120 -8.95 19.78 17.58
C GLN A 120 -8.48 19.29 16.22
N VAL A 121 -7.63 20.10 15.57
CA VAL A 121 -6.93 19.71 14.34
C VAL A 121 -5.62 19.07 14.73
N ILE A 122 -5.46 17.79 14.38
CA ILE A 122 -4.27 17.00 14.67
C ILE A 122 -3.53 16.73 13.36
N GLU A 123 -2.22 16.92 13.37
CA GLU A 123 -1.33 16.53 12.27
C GLU A 123 -0.92 15.06 12.41
N ALA A 124 -0.88 14.35 11.28
CA ALA A 124 -0.45 12.96 11.23
C ALA A 124 0.21 12.63 9.88
N GLU A 125 0.86 11.49 9.84
CA GLU A 125 1.43 10.89 8.65
C GLU A 125 0.56 9.72 8.19
N ALA A 126 0.03 9.78 6.97
CA ALA A 126 -0.85 8.77 6.40
C ALA A 126 -0.11 7.85 5.41
N VAL A 127 -0.40 6.55 5.52
CA VAL A 127 0.07 5.50 4.62
C VAL A 127 -1.13 4.66 4.17
N LEU A 128 -1.19 4.32 2.88
CA LEU A 128 -2.25 3.46 2.35
C LEU A 128 -2.11 2.03 2.88
N ASP A 129 -3.24 1.46 3.31
CA ASP A 129 -3.36 0.05 3.67
C ASP A 129 -4.41 -0.61 2.77
N PRO A 130 -3.97 -1.20 1.65
CA PRO A 130 -4.88 -1.83 0.71
C PRO A 130 -5.56 -3.06 1.31
N GLN A 131 -4.91 -3.81 2.21
CA GLN A 131 -5.49 -5.01 2.83
C GLN A 131 -6.76 -4.65 3.60
N ASN A 132 -6.71 -3.62 4.44
CA ASN A 132 -7.87 -3.17 5.20
C ASN A 132 -8.73 -2.13 4.47
N ARG A 133 -8.40 -1.82 3.21
CA ARG A 133 -9.03 -0.75 2.42
C ARG A 133 -9.10 0.57 3.23
N ASN A 134 -8.04 0.93 3.95
CA ASN A 134 -8.04 2.10 4.84
C ASN A 134 -6.70 2.85 4.80
N LEU A 135 -6.56 3.88 5.66
CA LEU A 135 -5.29 4.57 5.91
C LEU A 135 -4.77 4.20 7.29
N LYS A 136 -3.45 3.99 7.36
CA LYS A 136 -2.70 3.95 8.60
C LYS A 136 -2.21 5.35 8.93
N LEU A 137 -2.56 5.86 10.11
CA LEU A 137 -2.13 7.16 10.60
C LEU A 137 -1.03 6.99 11.64
N TYR A 138 -0.01 7.84 11.56
CA TYR A 138 1.14 7.85 12.44
C TYR A 138 1.39 9.27 12.98
N ASP A 139 2.00 9.38 14.15
CA ASP A 139 2.48 10.66 14.65
C ASP A 139 3.81 11.06 13.98
N ASN A 140 4.37 12.20 14.36
CA ASN A 140 5.65 12.69 13.83
C ASN A 140 6.86 11.80 14.16
N GLU A 141 6.72 10.89 15.12
CA GLU A 141 7.75 9.92 15.52
C GLU A 141 7.53 8.56 14.83
N MET A 142 6.58 8.47 13.89
CA MET A 142 6.17 7.25 13.22
C MET A 142 5.59 6.17 14.15
N ASN A 143 5.05 6.57 15.31
CA ASN A 143 4.26 5.67 16.15
C ASN A 143 2.84 5.60 15.61
N ARG A 144 2.25 4.39 15.63
CA ARG A 144 0.90 4.18 15.10
C ARG A 144 -0.13 4.90 15.96
N ILE A 145 -0.92 5.78 15.34
CA ILE A 145 -2.11 6.36 15.96
C ILE A 145 -3.24 5.35 15.80
N ASN A 146 -3.71 4.81 16.92
CA ASN A 146 -4.92 3.99 16.98
C ASN A 146 -6.12 4.92 17.07
N THR A 147 -6.66 5.32 15.92
CA THR A 147 -7.98 5.94 15.90
C THR A 147 -8.99 4.85 16.24
N ASN A 148 -9.56 4.85 17.46
CA ASN A 148 -10.59 3.90 17.90
C ASN A 148 -11.91 4.00 17.10
N LYS A 149 -11.94 4.73 15.98
CA LYS A 149 -13.07 4.85 15.07
C LYS A 149 -12.80 3.98 13.84
N PRO A 150 -13.57 2.89 13.64
CA PRO A 150 -13.65 2.24 12.35
C PRO A 150 -13.97 3.30 11.29
N LEU A 151 -13.34 3.24 10.11
CA LEU A 151 -13.81 4.03 8.98
C LEU A 151 -15.24 3.58 8.66
N GLU A 152 -16.23 4.41 8.97
CA GLU A 152 -17.63 4.09 8.74
C GLU A 152 -17.88 3.81 7.25
N GLY A 153 -18.50 2.67 6.95
CA GLY A 153 -18.94 2.32 5.59
C GLY A 153 -17.90 1.63 4.71
N LEU A 154 -16.80 1.09 5.24
CA LEU A 154 -15.99 0.09 4.54
C LEU A 154 -16.27 -1.27 5.17
N GLU A 155 -16.98 -2.14 4.46
CA GLU A 155 -17.23 -3.51 4.93
C GLU A 155 -15.89 -4.22 5.14
N GLN A 156 -15.52 -4.47 6.40
CA GLN A 156 -14.44 -5.36 6.77
C GLN A 156 -14.94 -6.79 6.60
N ASP A 157 -14.93 -7.27 5.37
CA ASP A 157 -15.14 -8.69 5.11
C ASP A 157 -13.84 -9.44 5.47
N ASN A 158 -13.79 -9.96 6.71
CA ASN A 158 -12.66 -10.70 7.32
C ASN A 158 -12.38 -12.08 6.66
N SER A 159 -12.78 -12.25 5.39
CA SER A 159 -12.88 -13.55 4.73
C SER A 159 -11.80 -13.79 3.67
N HIS A 160 -10.98 -12.79 3.32
CA HIS A 160 -10.12 -12.86 2.13
C HIS A 160 -8.66 -13.30 2.35
N ASP A 161 -8.23 -13.54 3.59
CA ASP A 161 -6.83 -13.89 3.90
C ASP A 161 -6.34 -15.23 3.32
N LYS A 162 -7.21 -16.06 2.72
CA LYS A 162 -6.83 -17.42 2.25
C LYS A 162 -6.97 -17.69 0.75
N ALA A 163 -7.52 -16.76 -0.05
CA ALA A 163 -7.92 -17.11 -1.42
C ALA A 163 -6.90 -16.78 -2.53
N ASN A 164 -6.01 -15.81 -2.36
CA ASN A 164 -5.19 -15.30 -3.48
C ASN A 164 -3.78 -15.91 -3.64
N ILE A 165 -3.40 -16.89 -2.83
CA ILE A 165 -2.01 -17.42 -2.80
C ILE A 165 -1.73 -18.44 -3.95
N ARG A 166 -2.74 -18.91 -4.70
CA ARG A 166 -2.56 -20.11 -5.55
C ARG A 166 -2.28 -19.91 -7.04
N GLU A 167 -2.26 -18.70 -7.60
CA GLU A 167 -2.17 -18.54 -9.08
C GLU A 167 -0.82 -18.04 -9.65
N GLN A 168 0.31 -18.10 -8.91
CA GLN A 168 1.64 -17.84 -9.52
C GLN A 168 2.60 -19.04 -9.52
N SER A 169 2.14 -20.23 -9.15
CA SER A 169 2.94 -21.47 -9.21
C SER A 169 2.61 -22.34 -10.41
N ILE A 170 2.45 -21.78 -11.61
CA ILE A 170 2.29 -22.53 -12.88
C ILE A 170 2.87 -21.61 -13.98
N LYS A 171 3.95 -21.90 -14.72
CA LYS A 171 4.36 -23.15 -15.40
C LYS A 171 5.84 -23.09 -15.80
N ARG A 172 6.48 -24.26 -15.66
CA ARG A 172 7.64 -24.87 -16.37
C ARG A 172 8.50 -24.01 -17.29
#